data_AF-A0A6A6ADH7-F1
#
_entry.id   AF-A0A6A6ADH7-F1
#
_cell.length_a   1.000
_cell.length_b   1.000
_cell.length_c   1.000
_cell.angle_alpha   90.00
_cell.angle_beta   90.00
_cell.angle_gamma   90.00
#
_symmetry.space_group_name_H-M   'P 1'
#
loop_
_entity.id
_entity.type
_entity.pdbx_description
1 polymer ?
#
loop_
_entity_poly.entity_id
_entity_poly.type
_entity_poly.pdbx_seq_one_letter_code
_entity_poly.pdbx_strand_id
1 'polypeptide(L)'
;MSALELEVQPVQVAEILDMEEPFEDAVPDVKSGVRVDPNAAMQSARFRKTDVVHMSQISNGVRTKGVFTVYKAQYNVRGGYVEYQLIDYLTGGMHKNGAWIREKDLKLERRG
;
A
#
# COMPACT_ATOMS: atom_id res chain seq x y z
N MET A 1 8.05 -20.19 76.96
CA MET A 1 6.62 -20.54 77.06
C MET A 1 5.82 -19.52 76.26
N SER A 2 5.52 -19.82 75.00
CA SER A 2 4.31 -19.36 74.30
C SER A 2 4.28 -20.11 72.95
N ALA A 3 3.29 -20.98 72.79
CA ALA A 3 3.10 -21.86 71.65
C ALA A 3 2.38 -21.09 70.54
N LEU A 4 2.94 -21.05 69.33
CA LEU A 4 2.22 -20.64 68.13
C LEU A 4 1.76 -21.90 67.39
N GLU A 5 0.48 -22.23 67.55
CA GLU A 5 -0.21 -23.15 66.66
C GLU A 5 -0.44 -22.42 65.33
N LEU A 6 0.25 -22.88 64.27
CA LEU A 6 0.03 -22.41 62.91
C LEU A 6 -1.05 -23.30 62.27
N GLU A 7 -2.22 -22.72 62.07
CA GLU A 7 -3.36 -23.32 61.39
C GLU A 7 -2.98 -23.77 59.97
N VAL A 8 -3.22 -25.04 59.66
CA VAL A 8 -3.02 -25.61 58.32
C VAL A 8 -4.25 -25.27 57.47
N GLN A 9 -4.08 -24.42 56.47
CA GLN A 9 -5.14 -24.14 55.50
C GLN A 9 -5.21 -25.23 54.42
N PRO A 10 -6.41 -25.59 53.92
CA PRO A 10 -6.55 -26.62 52.91
C PRO A 10 -6.05 -26.14 51.54
N VAL A 11 -5.24 -26.97 50.90
CA VAL A 11 -4.79 -26.77 49.51
C VAL A 11 -5.98 -26.95 48.57
N GLN A 12 -6.36 -25.90 47.86
CA GLN A 12 -7.32 -26.00 46.76
C GLN A 12 -6.60 -26.61 45.55
N VAL A 13 -6.95 -27.85 45.22
CA VAL A 13 -6.54 -28.49 43.96
C VAL A 13 -7.33 -27.80 42.85
N ALA A 14 -6.67 -26.95 42.07
CA ALA A 14 -7.23 -26.42 40.84
C ALA A 14 -7.26 -27.55 39.80
N GLU A 15 -8.44 -28.04 39.46
CA GLU A 15 -8.66 -28.86 38.26
C GLU A 15 -8.29 -28.01 37.05
N ILE A 16 -7.27 -28.46 36.32
CA ILE A 16 -6.79 -27.82 35.10
C ILE A 16 -7.86 -28.09 34.04
N LEU A 17 -8.73 -27.11 33.81
CA LEU A 17 -9.67 -27.09 32.70
C LEU A 17 -8.89 -27.30 31.39
N ASP A 18 -9.42 -28.20 30.56
CA ASP A 18 -8.91 -28.58 29.25
C ASP A 18 -8.42 -27.37 28.45
N MET A 19 -7.11 -27.34 28.23
CA MET A 19 -6.43 -26.33 27.42
C MET A 19 -6.70 -26.71 25.95
N GLU A 20 -7.73 -26.11 25.35
CA GLU A 20 -7.99 -26.24 23.91
C GLU A 20 -6.71 -25.86 23.14
N GLU A 21 -6.20 -26.80 22.35
CA GLU A 21 -5.03 -26.56 21.51
C GLU A 21 -5.31 -25.39 20.55
N PRO A 22 -4.39 -24.43 20.42
CA PRO A 22 -4.54 -23.38 19.43
C PRO A 22 -4.48 -24.06 18.05
N PHE A 23 -5.56 -23.95 17.27
CA PHE A 23 -5.57 -24.31 15.86
C PHE A 23 -4.35 -23.66 15.20
N GLU A 24 -3.37 -24.47 14.82
CA GLU A 24 -2.25 -24.00 14.02
C GLU A 24 -2.82 -23.51 12.68
N ASP A 25 -2.91 -22.19 12.52
CA ASP A 25 -3.12 -21.56 11.22
C ASP A 25 -2.00 -22.04 10.31
N ALA A 26 -2.31 -23.02 9.45
CA ALA A 26 -1.36 -23.65 8.55
C ALA A 26 -0.80 -22.57 7.60
N VAL A 27 0.38 -22.05 7.95
CA VAL A 27 1.13 -21.15 7.08
C VAL A 27 1.53 -21.97 5.85
N PRO A 28 1.11 -21.59 4.63
CA PRO A 28 1.44 -22.36 3.45
C PRO A 28 2.95 -22.37 3.23
N ASP A 29 3.55 -23.57 3.20
CA ASP A 29 4.98 -23.78 2.93
C ASP A 29 5.43 -23.25 1.55
N VAL A 30 4.48 -23.03 0.65
CA VAL A 30 4.74 -22.63 -0.73
C VAL A 30 4.43 -21.16 -0.93
N LYS A 31 5.47 -20.40 -1.29
CA LYS A 31 5.36 -19.02 -1.73
C LYS A 31 4.36 -18.92 -2.88
N SER A 32 3.33 -18.10 -2.71
CA SER A 32 2.36 -17.83 -3.78
C SER A 32 3.07 -17.21 -4.98
N GLY A 33 2.99 -17.88 -6.14
CA GLY A 33 3.53 -17.37 -7.40
C GLY A 33 2.58 -16.33 -8.00
N VAL A 34 3.07 -15.13 -8.29
CA VAL A 34 2.33 -14.14 -9.07
C VAL A 34 2.53 -14.45 -10.56
N ARG A 35 1.50 -14.94 -11.24
CA ARG A 35 1.49 -15.12 -12.70
C ARG A 35 0.81 -13.92 -13.36
N VAL A 36 1.41 -13.37 -14.41
CA VAL A 36 0.78 -12.34 -15.25
C VAL A 36 -0.17 -13.05 -16.20
N ASP A 37 -1.48 -12.81 -16.05
CA ASP A 37 -2.50 -13.35 -16.96
C ASP A 37 -2.46 -12.59 -18.30
N PRO A 38 -2.18 -13.27 -19.43
CA PRO A 38 -2.18 -12.65 -20.76
C PRO A 38 -3.55 -12.11 -21.18
N ASN A 39 -4.63 -12.61 -20.59
CA ASN A 39 -6.02 -12.22 -20.88
C ASN A 39 -6.59 -11.25 -19.84
N ALA A 40 -5.76 -10.72 -18.93
CA ALA A 40 -6.22 -9.75 -17.93
C ALA A 40 -6.90 -8.55 -18.62
N ALA A 41 -8.05 -8.14 -18.10
CA ALA A 41 -8.75 -6.96 -18.59
C ALA A 41 -7.81 -5.74 -18.51
N MET A 42 -7.68 -5.00 -19.63
CA MET A 42 -6.85 -3.80 -19.66
C MET A 42 -7.29 -2.83 -18.56
N GLN A 43 -6.33 -2.42 -17.73
CA GLN A 43 -6.59 -1.45 -16.67
C GLN A 43 -7.08 -0.14 -17.29
N SER A 44 -8.28 0.30 -16.92
CA SER A 44 -8.82 1.59 -17.35
C SER A 44 -8.01 2.74 -16.75
N ALA A 45 -7.74 3.77 -17.56
CA ALA A 45 -7.07 4.98 -17.08
C ALA A 45 -7.92 5.68 -16.00
N ARG A 46 -7.34 5.87 -14.81
CA ARG A 46 -7.98 6.56 -13.68
C ARG A 46 -8.12 8.07 -13.90
N PHE A 47 -7.15 8.69 -14.57
CA PHE A 47 -7.10 10.12 -14.80
C PHE A 47 -7.35 10.44 -16.27
N ARG A 48 -7.98 11.58 -16.52
CA ARG A 48 -8.27 12.08 -17.87
C ARG A 48 -7.32 13.23 -18.20
N LYS A 49 -7.22 13.53 -19.50
CA LYS A 49 -6.57 14.76 -19.96
C LYS A 49 -7.20 15.96 -19.24
N THR A 50 -6.38 16.95 -18.89
CA THR A 50 -6.72 18.16 -18.13
C THR A 50 -7.02 17.97 -16.64
N ASP A 51 -7.08 16.75 -16.12
CA ASP A 51 -7.15 16.54 -14.66
C ASP A 51 -5.88 17.08 -13.97
N VAL A 52 -6.07 17.66 -12.79
CA VAL A 52 -4.98 18.12 -11.93
C VAL A 52 -4.64 17.01 -10.94
N VAL A 53 -3.38 16.62 -10.94
CA VAL A 53 -2.84 15.55 -10.10
C VAL A 53 -1.64 16.05 -9.30
N HIS A 54 -1.29 15.36 -8.24
CA HIS A 54 -0.09 15.62 -7.47
C HIS A 54 0.69 14.34 -7.20
N MET A 55 1.98 14.50 -6.95
CA MET A 55 2.88 13.44 -6.49
C MET A 55 3.93 14.02 -5.53
N SER A 56 4.57 13.15 -4.75
CA SER A 56 5.78 13.55 -4.02
C SER A 56 6.96 13.63 -4.98
N GLN A 57 7.72 14.70 -4.91
CA GLN A 57 8.97 14.88 -5.64
C GLN A 57 10.12 15.07 -4.67
N ILE A 58 11.32 14.69 -5.08
CA ILE A 58 12.53 14.95 -4.31
C ILE A 58 13.31 16.00 -5.10
N SER A 59 13.44 17.18 -4.52
CA SER A 59 14.18 18.31 -5.08
C SER A 59 15.24 18.73 -4.06
N ASN A 60 16.51 18.68 -4.44
CA ASN A 60 17.64 19.04 -3.55
C ASN A 60 17.62 18.30 -2.20
N GLY A 61 17.27 17.00 -2.22
CA GLY A 61 17.20 16.17 -1.01
C GLY A 61 15.94 16.39 -0.15
N VAL A 62 15.09 17.37 -0.48
CA VAL A 62 13.84 17.64 0.24
C VAL A 62 12.67 17.05 -0.53
N ARG A 63 11.78 16.36 0.19
CA ARG A 63 10.53 15.85 -0.39
C ARG A 63 9.47 16.95 -0.39
N THR A 64 8.98 17.30 -1.57
CA THR A 64 7.97 18.35 -1.81
C THR A 64 6.76 17.78 -2.54
N LYS A 65 5.59 18.45 -2.44
CA LYS A 65 4.41 18.11 -3.23
C LYS A 65 4.51 18.84 -4.57
N GLY A 66 4.61 18.10 -5.67
CA GLY A 66 4.50 18.67 -7.02
C GLY A 66 3.07 18.55 -7.53
N VAL A 67 2.56 19.61 -8.17
CA VAL A 67 1.21 19.65 -8.77
C VAL A 67 1.33 19.75 -10.29
N PHE A 68 0.55 18.94 -10.99
CA PHE A 68 0.65 18.74 -12.43
C PHE A 68 -0.72 18.66 -13.09
N THR A 69 -0.77 18.96 -14.38
CA THR A 69 -1.92 18.69 -15.25
C THR A 69 -1.61 17.50 -16.15
N VAL A 70 -2.57 16.58 -16.28
CA VAL A 70 -2.44 15.43 -17.19
C VAL A 70 -2.52 15.90 -18.63
N TYR A 71 -1.46 15.64 -19.41
CA TYR A 71 -1.40 15.99 -20.82
C TYR A 71 -1.84 14.85 -21.73
N LYS A 72 -1.30 13.66 -21.49
CA LYS A 72 -1.52 12.46 -22.30
C LYS A 72 -1.43 11.21 -21.44
N ALA A 73 -2.23 10.21 -21.75
CA ALA A 73 -2.21 8.89 -21.13
C ALA A 73 -1.79 7.83 -22.16
N GLN A 74 -1.13 6.77 -21.71
CA GLN A 74 -0.85 5.57 -22.50
C GLN A 74 -0.90 4.32 -21.64
N TYR A 75 -1.21 3.17 -22.25
CA TYR A 75 -1.12 1.88 -21.58
C TYR A 75 0.24 1.22 -21.87
N ASN A 76 0.95 0.83 -20.82
CA ASN A 76 2.20 0.10 -20.92
C ASN A 76 1.92 -1.41 -20.95
N VAL A 77 1.93 -2.01 -22.14
CA VAL A 77 1.59 -3.43 -22.36
C VAL A 77 2.51 -4.39 -21.60
N ARG A 78 3.81 -4.06 -21.49
CA ARG A 78 4.78 -4.91 -20.77
C ARG A 78 4.57 -4.88 -19.27
N GLY A 79 4.13 -3.74 -18.75
CA GLY A 79 3.93 -3.51 -17.33
C GLY A 79 2.52 -3.80 -16.83
N GLY A 80 1.53 -3.78 -17.72
CA GLY A 80 0.12 -3.95 -17.39
C GLY A 80 -0.52 -2.73 -16.72
N TYR A 81 0.07 -1.53 -16.83
CA TYR A 81 -0.40 -0.32 -16.13
C TYR A 81 -0.47 0.90 -17.06
N VAL A 82 -1.25 1.91 -16.63
CA VAL A 82 -1.36 3.20 -17.32
C VAL A 82 -0.28 4.16 -16.85
N GLU A 83 0.29 4.90 -17.80
CA GLU A 83 1.26 5.97 -17.57
C GLU A 83 0.75 7.28 -18.17
N TYR A 84 1.26 8.40 -17.61
CA TYR A 84 0.84 9.74 -17.96
C TYR A 84 2.04 10.65 -18.24
N GLN A 85 1.94 11.46 -19.28
CA GLN A 85 2.76 12.65 -19.44
C GLN A 85 2.09 13.82 -18.72
N LEU A 86 2.92 14.61 -18.05
CA LEU A 86 2.47 15.64 -17.13
C LEU A 86 3.02 17.00 -17.56
N ILE A 87 2.19 18.02 -17.41
CA ILE A 87 2.57 19.43 -17.50
C ILE A 87 2.63 19.99 -16.09
N ASP A 88 3.71 20.69 -15.75
CA ASP A 88 3.83 21.40 -14.48
C ASP A 88 2.76 22.49 -14.39
N TYR A 89 1.99 22.46 -13.30
CA TYR A 89 0.83 23.34 -13.15
C TYR A 89 1.22 24.83 -13.07
N LEU A 90 2.39 25.14 -12.53
CA LEU A 90 2.85 26.52 -12.35
C LEU A 90 3.59 27.04 -13.57
N THR A 91 4.44 26.22 -14.18
CA THR A 91 5.29 26.68 -15.30
C THR A 91 4.69 26.42 -16.68
N GLY A 92 3.71 25.52 -16.78
CA GLY A 92 3.16 25.08 -18.07
C GLY A 92 4.12 24.24 -18.90
N GLY A 93 5.32 23.93 -18.39
CA GLY A 93 6.32 23.11 -19.05
C GLY A 93 6.06 21.61 -18.91
N MET A 94 6.58 20.82 -19.85
CA MET A 94 6.56 19.36 -19.73
C MET A 94 7.42 18.89 -18.58
N HIS A 95 6.85 18.09 -17.68
CA HIS A 95 7.58 17.52 -16.56
C HIS A 95 8.66 16.55 -17.06
N LYS A 96 9.91 16.74 -16.60
CA LYS A 96 11.08 15.90 -16.96
C LYS A 96 11.19 15.65 -18.47
N ASN A 97 11.01 16.69 -19.28
CA ASN A 97 11.08 16.61 -20.75
C ASN A 97 10.08 15.60 -21.36
N GLY A 98 8.92 15.41 -20.73
CA GLY A 98 7.86 14.52 -21.22
C GLY A 98 8.04 13.06 -20.77
N ALA A 99 8.65 12.83 -19.62
CA ALA A 99 8.75 11.51 -19.03
C ALA A 99 7.36 10.92 -18.72
N TRP A 100 7.23 9.60 -18.87
CA TRP A 100 6.03 8.85 -18.52
C TRP A 100 6.05 8.47 -17.04
N ILE A 101 5.02 8.88 -16.31
CA ILE A 101 4.86 8.62 -14.88
C ILE A 101 3.71 7.62 -14.67
N ARG A 102 3.93 6.62 -13.82
CA ARG A 102 2.94 5.58 -13.56
C ARG A 102 1.76 6.12 -12.76
N GLU A 103 0.58 5.55 -13.03
CA GLU A 103 -0.66 5.91 -12.34
C GLU A 103 -0.55 5.83 -10.81
N LYS A 104 0.13 4.80 -10.29
CA LYS A 104 0.25 4.56 -8.84
C LYS A 104 0.96 5.69 -8.08
N ASP A 105 1.80 6.46 -8.76
CA ASP A 105 2.60 7.54 -8.16
C ASP A 105 1.80 8.85 -8.11
N LEU A 106 0.64 8.89 -8.76
CA LEU A 106 -0.23 10.05 -8.90
C LEU A 106 -1.44 9.97 -7.98
N LYS A 107 -1.84 11.13 -7.48
CA LYS A 107 -3.08 11.32 -6.73
C LYS A 107 -3.88 12.45 -7.36
N LEU A 108 -5.20 12.27 -7.47
CA LEU A 108 -6.08 13.31 -7.98
C LEU A 108 -6.10 14.50 -7.00
N GLU A 109 -5.87 15.69 -7.50
CA GLU A 109 -6.07 16.94 -6.76
C GLU A 109 -7.44 17.55 -7.11
N ARG A 110 -7.73 17.66 -8.41
CA ARG A 110 -8.97 18.25 -8.93
C ARG A 110 -9.28 17.66 -10.30
N ARG A 111 -10.57 17.44 -10.59
CA ARG A 111 -11.02 17.08 -11.94
C ARG A 111 -11.06 18.29 -12.86
N GLY A 112 -10.57 18.11 -14.08
CA GLY A 112 -10.59 19.11 -15.15
C GLY A 112 -11.96 19.31 -15.76
#